data_AF-A0A849Y2U9-F1
#
_entry.id   AF-A0A849Y2U9-F1
#
_cell.length_a   1.000
_cell.length_b   1.000
_cell.length_c   1.000
_cell.angle_alpha   90.00
_cell.angle_beta   90.00
_cell.angle_gamma   90.00
#
_symmetry.space_group_name_H-M   'P 1'
#
loop_
_entity.id
_entity.type
_entity.pdbx_description
1 polymer ?
#
loop_
_entity_poly.entity_id
_entity_poly.type
_entity_poly.pdbx_seq_one_letter_code
_entity_poly.pdbx_strand_id
1 'polypeptide(L)'
;MLGVGGLVGLLVLLQLAAIIWVFGSRLAFGRHFDPVIFSEFETVRSTESVDDTIGLRRAEEARREARQPIFDDVTRAMERAERERAQARSREEKASVLQSEAEKEAEILAQRGEALLGSGLRRSAIEAFESAVRRAPGLLSAVRRLSSLYEEQGQFSLAYFLWEKAGAGAGSPGSAAAEIQSHLKRLAELDETTRKAGEKPLITSPRLRPPDVGSEAAPPARLRIARIVRTDLPLEGLYDLRFRLEFSLDSEGFLGPIEISGVLLEVAFYDQTRGSDGRWRPVRVEAPGLPFKLQPRREWIAGERQTLSLNYSVPHGYFRSKAMRTRSPYAYGGVMVTLSFRGVAQDRLAEPPSLFGEATKK
;
A
#
# COMPACT_ATOMS: atom_id res chain seq x y z
N MET A 1 23.26 20.43 0.32
CA MET A 1 22.64 19.11 0.05
C MET A 1 23.62 18.03 0.47
N LEU A 2 23.39 17.37 1.59
CA LEU A 2 24.15 16.17 1.95
C LEU A 2 23.51 14.99 1.23
N GLY A 3 24.23 14.37 0.29
CA GLY A 3 23.77 13.16 -0.39
C GLY A 3 23.52 12.03 0.60
N VAL A 4 22.82 10.98 0.18
CA VAL A 4 22.41 9.83 1.00
C VAL A 4 23.58 9.23 1.81
N GLY A 5 24.81 9.28 1.30
CA GLY A 5 26.02 8.87 2.04
C GLY A 5 26.35 9.72 3.28
N GLY A 6 26.03 11.01 3.27
CA GLY A 6 26.21 11.89 4.43
C GLY A 6 25.24 11.58 5.57
N LEU A 7 24.04 11.09 5.25
CA LEU A 7 23.02 10.73 6.24
C LEU A 7 23.38 9.42 6.95
N VAL A 8 23.95 8.45 6.21
CA VAL A 8 24.50 7.22 6.79
C VAL A 8 25.74 7.52 7.66
N GLY A 9 26.63 8.40 7.21
CA GLY A 9 27.79 8.82 8.01
C GLY A 9 27.43 9.51 9.33
N LEU A 10 26.40 10.37 9.31
CA LEU A 10 25.88 11.02 10.52
C LEU A 10 25.29 10.00 11.50
N LEU A 11 24.61 8.97 11.00
CA LEU A 11 23.97 7.94 11.83
C LEU A 11 25.02 7.06 12.54
N VAL A 12 26.12 6.74 11.87
CA VAL A 12 27.26 6.01 12.46
C VAL A 12 27.96 6.85 13.53
N LEU A 13 28.16 8.16 13.29
CA LEU A 13 28.73 9.07 14.28
C LEU A 13 27.86 9.21 15.52
N LEU A 14 26.54 9.26 15.37
CA LEU A 14 25.58 9.30 16.49
C LEU A 14 25.59 8.00 17.30
N GLN A 15 25.72 6.83 16.65
CA GLN A 15 25.86 5.56 17.36
C GLN A 15 27.17 5.47 18.14
N LEU A 16 28.29 5.93 17.58
CA LEU A 16 29.57 5.99 18.29
C LEU A 16 29.52 6.97 19.48
N ALA A 17 28.87 8.12 19.31
CA ALA A 17 28.66 9.07 20.39
C ALA A 17 27.81 8.47 21.52
N ALA A 18 26.79 7.67 21.21
CA ALA A 18 25.98 6.97 22.21
C ALA A 18 26.78 5.91 22.97
N ILE A 19 27.66 5.16 22.29
CA ILE A 19 28.55 4.19 22.93
C ILE A 19 29.56 4.89 23.85
N ILE A 20 30.19 5.97 23.38
CA ILE A 20 31.10 6.79 24.19
C ILE A 20 30.36 7.39 25.38
N TRP A 21 29.11 7.83 25.20
CA TRP A 21 28.29 8.37 26.29
C TRP A 21 27.92 7.29 27.32
N VAL A 22 27.55 6.08 26.91
CA VAL A 22 27.26 4.96 27.83
C VAL A 22 28.51 4.50 28.59
N PHE A 23 29.68 4.48 27.94
CA PHE A 23 30.94 4.15 28.61
C PHE A 23 31.47 5.29 29.49
N GLY A 24 31.32 6.54 29.06
CA GLY A 24 31.72 7.73 29.81
C GLY A 24 30.81 8.02 31.01
N SER A 25 29.50 7.76 30.90
CA SER A 25 28.56 7.93 32.02
C SER A 25 28.69 6.84 33.09
N ARG A 26 29.23 5.66 32.75
CA ARG A 26 29.68 4.66 33.73
C ARG A 26 30.92 5.08 34.53
N LEU A 27 31.72 6.03 34.02
CA LEU A 27 32.81 6.67 34.77
C LEU A 27 32.32 7.87 35.60
N ALA A 28 31.16 8.46 35.27
CA ALA A 28 30.64 9.66 35.93
C ALA A 28 29.60 9.38 37.03
N PHE A 29 28.93 8.22 37.04
CA PHE A 29 28.05 7.83 38.15
C PHE A 29 28.84 7.12 39.25
N GLY A 30 29.43 7.94 40.12
CA GLY A 30 30.03 7.53 41.37
C GLY A 30 29.03 6.75 42.23
N ARG A 31 29.30 5.45 42.41
CA ARG A 31 29.16 4.87 43.74
C ARG A 31 30.28 5.44 44.59
N HIS A 32 29.93 5.91 45.78
CA HIS A 32 30.87 6.30 46.84
C HIS A 32 32.06 5.33 46.88
N PHE A 33 33.19 5.78 46.34
CA PHE A 33 34.50 5.28 46.71
C PHE A 33 34.99 6.25 47.77
N ASP A 34 35.23 5.72 48.96
CA ASP A 34 35.91 6.45 50.03
C ASP A 34 37.25 6.99 49.49
N PRO A 35 37.61 8.25 49.79
CA PRO A 35 38.91 8.80 49.45
C PRO A 35 39.93 8.19 50.41
N VAL A 36 40.42 6.99 50.10
CA VAL A 36 41.62 6.46 50.73
C VAL A 36 42.81 7.22 50.14
N ILE A 37 43.17 8.30 50.83
CA ILE A 37 44.52 8.78 51.13
C ILE A 37 45.60 8.24 50.16
N PHE A 38 45.85 8.98 49.07
CA PHE A 38 47.11 8.94 48.34
C PHE A 38 48.08 9.93 49.00
N SER A 39 48.60 9.58 50.18
CA SER A 39 49.76 10.24 50.77
C SER A 39 50.68 9.17 51.34
N GLU A 40 51.56 8.65 50.49
CA GLU A 40 52.83 8.00 50.80
C GLU A 40 53.27 7.20 49.56
N PHE A 41 53.80 7.90 48.56
CA PHE A 41 54.80 7.28 47.69
C PHE A 41 56.15 7.45 48.38
N GLU A 42 56.35 6.67 49.45
CA GLU A 42 57.68 6.37 49.95
C GLU A 42 58.43 5.59 48.86
N THR A 43 59.60 6.10 48.54
CA THR A 43 60.67 5.45 47.80
C THR A 43 61.06 4.11 48.45
N VAL A 44 60.33 3.05 48.15
CA VAL A 44 60.78 1.68 48.42
C VAL A 44 61.48 1.15 47.17
N ARG A 45 62.80 1.36 47.12
CA ARG A 45 63.70 0.52 46.33
C ARG A 45 63.70 -0.87 46.97
N SER A 46 62.71 -1.69 46.64
CA SER A 46 62.73 -3.11 46.98
C SER A 46 63.51 -3.85 45.91
N THR A 47 64.55 -4.53 46.36
CA THR A 47 65.23 -5.58 45.61
C THR A 47 64.20 -6.59 45.09
N GLU A 48 64.04 -6.62 43.78
CA GLU A 48 63.21 -7.59 43.05
C GLU A 48 63.66 -9.02 43.39
N SER A 49 62.77 -9.75 44.07
CA SER A 49 62.83 -11.21 44.14
C SER A 49 62.43 -11.76 42.78
N VAL A 50 63.33 -12.52 42.16
CA VAL A 50 63.15 -13.16 40.85
C VAL A 50 61.92 -14.10 40.83
N ASP A 51 61.44 -14.57 41.98
CA ASP A 51 60.30 -15.50 42.10
C ASP A 51 58.92 -14.88 41.76
N ASP A 52 58.73 -13.55 41.88
CA ASP A 52 57.44 -12.91 41.54
C ASP A 52 57.19 -12.85 40.01
N THR A 53 58.25 -12.93 39.21
CA THR A 53 58.15 -12.85 37.74
C THR A 53 57.51 -14.10 37.12
N ILE A 54 57.61 -15.26 37.78
CA ILE A 54 57.03 -16.53 37.31
C ILE A 54 55.50 -16.53 37.51
N GLY A 55 55.01 -15.96 38.62
CA GLY A 55 53.58 -15.84 38.90
C GLY A 55 52.87 -14.91 37.91
N LEU A 56 53.49 -13.79 37.57
CA LEU A 56 53.00 -12.83 36.56
C LEU A 56 52.88 -13.47 35.17
N ARG A 57 53.90 -14.22 34.72
CA ARG A 57 53.85 -14.89 33.39
C ARG A 57 52.72 -15.92 33.29
N ARG A 58 52.55 -16.77 34.31
CA ARG A 58 51.45 -17.76 34.34
C ARG A 58 50.08 -17.09 34.37
N ALA A 59 49.92 -15.99 35.12
CA ALA A 59 48.68 -15.24 35.16
C ALA A 59 48.38 -14.55 33.81
N GLU A 60 49.39 -14.08 33.10
CA GLU A 60 49.23 -13.54 31.73
C GLU A 60 48.87 -14.61 30.71
N GLU A 61 49.49 -15.80 30.78
CA GLU A 61 49.15 -16.94 29.92
C GLU A 61 47.71 -17.39 30.14
N ALA A 62 47.29 -17.59 31.40
CA ALA A 62 45.90 -17.93 31.73
C ALA A 62 44.90 -16.86 31.25
N ARG A 63 45.27 -15.57 31.31
CA ARG A 63 44.45 -14.47 30.76
C ARG A 63 44.39 -14.50 29.23
N ARG A 64 45.47 -14.88 28.54
CA ARG A 64 45.48 -15.05 27.08
C ARG A 64 44.58 -16.21 26.67
N GLU A 65 44.73 -17.36 27.33
CA GLU A 65 43.89 -18.54 27.08
C GLU A 65 42.41 -18.26 27.32
N ALA A 66 42.07 -17.56 28.41
CA ALA A 66 40.69 -17.17 28.71
C ALA A 66 40.11 -16.14 27.72
N ARG A 67 40.95 -15.33 27.06
CA ARG A 67 40.52 -14.35 26.03
C ARG A 67 40.34 -14.97 24.65
N GLN A 68 41.04 -16.06 24.35
CA GLN A 68 40.97 -16.74 23.06
C GLN A 68 39.54 -17.05 22.60
N PRO A 69 38.64 -17.67 23.41
CA PRO A 69 37.28 -17.96 22.98
C PRO A 69 36.46 -16.69 22.68
N ILE A 70 36.74 -15.58 23.39
CA ILE A 70 36.09 -14.29 23.14
C ILE A 70 36.52 -13.75 21.77
N PHE A 71 37.80 -13.82 21.43
CA PHE A 71 38.28 -13.45 20.10
C PHE A 71 37.67 -14.32 19.00
N ASP A 72 37.56 -15.63 19.23
CA ASP A 72 36.94 -16.56 18.27
C ASP A 72 35.44 -16.30 18.07
N ASP A 73 34.72 -15.93 19.13
CA ASP A 73 33.31 -15.53 19.05
C ASP A 73 33.15 -14.21 18.29
N VAL A 74 34.01 -13.22 18.55
CA VAL A 74 33.99 -11.92 17.85
C VAL A 74 34.30 -12.12 16.36
N THR A 75 35.31 -12.90 16.01
CA THR A 75 35.65 -13.21 14.61
C THR A 75 34.46 -13.88 13.90
N ARG A 76 33.84 -14.90 14.52
CA ARG A 76 32.65 -15.55 13.97
C ARG A 76 31.47 -14.60 13.82
N ALA A 77 31.27 -13.66 14.74
CA ALA A 77 30.23 -12.65 14.64
C ALA A 77 30.50 -11.66 13.49
N MET A 78 31.75 -11.23 13.31
CA MET A 78 32.15 -10.37 12.20
C MET A 78 31.93 -11.06 10.84
N GLU A 79 32.35 -12.32 10.71
CA GLU A 79 32.12 -13.09 9.47
C GLU A 79 30.64 -13.24 9.13
N ARG A 80 29.76 -13.46 10.13
CA ARG A 80 28.31 -13.51 9.91
C ARG A 80 27.79 -12.16 9.43
N ALA A 81 28.18 -11.07 10.08
CA ALA A 81 27.78 -9.72 9.69
C ALA A 81 28.26 -9.36 8.26
N GLU A 82 29.46 -9.78 7.87
CA GLU A 82 29.96 -9.59 6.50
C GLU A 82 29.16 -10.40 5.48
N ARG A 83 28.84 -11.66 5.76
CA ARG A 83 27.99 -12.49 4.90
C ARG A 83 26.59 -11.89 4.75
N GLU A 84 25.98 -11.40 5.82
CA GLU A 84 24.68 -10.75 5.79
C GLU A 84 24.71 -9.45 4.96
N ARG A 85 25.75 -8.63 5.12
CA ARG A 85 25.94 -7.43 4.30
C ARG A 85 26.13 -7.77 2.82
N ALA A 86 26.92 -8.80 2.51
CA ALA A 86 27.11 -9.27 1.13
C ALA A 86 25.80 -9.78 0.51
N GLN A 87 24.99 -10.51 1.28
CA GLN A 87 23.66 -10.95 0.84
C GLN A 87 22.70 -9.77 0.65
N ALA A 88 22.71 -8.79 1.53
CA ALA A 88 21.90 -7.58 1.41
C ALA A 88 22.25 -6.80 0.13
N ARG A 89 23.55 -6.59 -0.15
CA ARG A 89 24.02 -5.95 -1.39
C ARG A 89 23.60 -6.72 -2.64
N SER A 90 23.74 -8.05 -2.63
CA SER A 90 23.31 -8.88 -3.77
C SER A 90 21.79 -8.81 -4.00
N ARG A 91 20.98 -8.71 -2.94
CA ARG A 91 19.52 -8.53 -3.06
C ARG A 91 19.17 -7.15 -3.61
N GLU A 92 19.86 -6.11 -3.14
CA GLU A 92 19.68 -4.73 -3.62
C GLU A 92 20.06 -4.60 -5.10
N GLU A 93 21.18 -5.20 -5.52
CA GLU A 93 21.60 -5.26 -6.92
C GLU A 93 20.59 -6.02 -7.79
N LYS A 94 20.09 -7.16 -7.35
CA LYS A 94 19.03 -7.88 -8.08
C LYS A 94 17.74 -7.08 -8.19
N ALA A 95 17.35 -6.37 -7.13
CA ALA A 95 16.16 -5.53 -7.14
C ALA A 95 16.32 -4.35 -8.10
N SER A 96 17.50 -3.71 -8.17
CA SER A 96 17.76 -2.61 -9.08
C SER A 96 17.78 -3.05 -10.55
N VAL A 97 18.31 -4.24 -10.85
CA VAL A 97 18.25 -4.85 -12.19
C VAL A 97 16.80 -5.10 -12.61
N LEU A 98 16.00 -5.76 -11.76
CA LEU A 98 14.58 -6.01 -12.03
C LEU A 98 13.78 -4.72 -12.20
N GLN A 99 14.07 -3.70 -11.40
CA GLN A 99 13.43 -2.39 -11.55
C GLN A 99 13.79 -1.74 -12.89
N SER A 100 15.07 -1.78 -13.30
CA SER A 100 15.51 -1.25 -14.59
C SER A 100 14.87 -1.99 -15.77
N GLU A 101 14.71 -3.31 -15.69
CA GLU A 101 14.01 -4.09 -16.71
C GLU A 101 12.52 -3.73 -16.79
N ALA A 102 11.85 -3.60 -15.65
CA ALA A 102 10.44 -3.18 -15.60
C ALA A 102 10.23 -1.77 -16.17
N GLU A 103 11.16 -0.84 -15.91
CA GLU A 103 11.15 0.51 -16.49
C GLU A 103 11.31 0.47 -18.01
N LYS A 104 12.23 -0.33 -18.56
CA LYS A 104 12.39 -0.50 -20.02
C LYS A 104 11.14 -1.10 -20.67
N GLU A 105 10.55 -2.14 -20.06
CA GLU A 105 9.29 -2.71 -20.56
C GLU A 105 8.16 -1.67 -20.56
N ALA A 106 8.07 -0.86 -19.50
CA ALA A 106 7.10 0.21 -19.41
C ALA A 106 7.31 1.29 -20.48
N GLU A 107 8.55 1.64 -20.80
CA GLU A 107 8.88 2.58 -21.88
C GLU A 107 8.42 2.05 -23.25
N ILE A 108 8.67 0.77 -23.55
CA ILE A 108 8.21 0.13 -24.80
C ILE A 108 6.67 0.18 -24.88
N LEU A 109 5.98 -0.11 -23.78
CA LEU A 109 4.52 -0.04 -23.72
C LEU A 109 4.01 1.40 -23.91
N ALA A 110 4.69 2.40 -23.35
CA ALA A 110 4.35 3.80 -23.53
C ALA A 110 4.55 4.24 -24.99
N GLN A 111 5.65 3.85 -25.63
CA GLN A 111 5.90 4.12 -27.07
C GLN A 111 4.84 3.48 -27.96
N ARG A 112 4.41 2.25 -27.64
CA ARG A 112 3.28 1.60 -28.32
C ARG A 112 1.99 2.39 -28.14
N GLY A 113 1.72 2.90 -26.93
CA GLY A 113 0.57 3.77 -26.65
C GLY A 113 0.56 5.01 -27.54
N GLU A 114 1.71 5.66 -27.70
CA GLU A 114 1.87 6.83 -28.59
C GLU A 114 1.60 6.48 -30.06
N ALA A 115 2.16 5.37 -30.56
CA ALA A 115 1.91 4.92 -31.93
C ALA A 115 0.42 4.62 -32.19
N LEU A 116 -0.27 4.03 -31.20
CA LEU A 116 -1.70 3.76 -31.27
C LEU A 116 -2.53 5.05 -31.27
N LEU A 117 -2.14 6.07 -30.48
CA LEU A 117 -2.77 7.40 -30.53
C LEU A 117 -2.60 8.04 -31.90
N GLY A 118 -1.38 8.01 -32.47
CA GLY A 118 -1.12 8.53 -33.82
C GLY A 118 -1.94 7.84 -34.91
N SER A 119 -2.36 6.59 -34.67
CA SER A 119 -3.22 5.81 -35.56
C SER A 119 -4.72 5.99 -35.29
N GLY A 120 -5.12 6.86 -34.36
CA GLY A 120 -6.51 7.08 -33.96
C GLY A 120 -7.12 5.99 -33.08
N LEU A 121 -6.34 4.97 -32.68
CA LEU A 121 -6.79 3.84 -31.86
C LEU A 121 -6.75 4.20 -30.36
N ARG A 122 -7.54 5.22 -29.97
CA ARG A 122 -7.50 5.83 -28.63
C ARG A 122 -7.70 4.82 -27.48
N ARG A 123 -8.64 3.87 -27.61
CA ARG A 123 -8.91 2.88 -26.55
C ARG A 123 -7.71 1.96 -26.30
N SER A 124 -7.13 1.41 -27.37
CA SER A 124 -5.95 0.54 -27.25
C SER A 124 -4.72 1.30 -26.74
N ALA A 125 -4.61 2.61 -27.04
CA ALA A 125 -3.56 3.44 -26.46
C ALA A 125 -3.70 3.58 -24.93
N ILE A 126 -4.92 3.80 -24.43
CA ILE A 126 -5.20 3.86 -22.98
C ILE A 126 -4.74 2.55 -22.31
N GLU A 127 -5.11 1.39 -22.88
CA GLU A 127 -4.72 0.08 -22.34
C GLU A 127 -3.19 -0.12 -22.32
N ALA A 128 -2.47 0.38 -23.33
CA ALA A 128 -1.02 0.34 -23.39
C ALA A 128 -0.37 1.23 -22.32
N PHE A 129 -0.86 2.46 -22.14
CA PHE A 129 -0.37 3.36 -21.10
C PHE A 129 -0.70 2.87 -19.69
N GLU A 130 -1.89 2.32 -19.46
CA GLU A 130 -2.24 1.68 -18.19
C GLU A 130 -1.28 0.51 -17.87
N SER A 131 -0.93 -0.27 -18.88
CA SER A 131 0.05 -1.36 -18.73
C SER A 131 1.45 -0.82 -18.41
N ALA A 132 1.88 0.27 -19.04
CA ALA A 132 3.13 0.94 -18.73
C ALA A 132 3.17 1.45 -17.27
N VAL A 133 2.12 2.17 -16.83
CA VAL A 133 2.02 2.68 -15.45
C VAL A 133 1.93 1.55 -14.41
N ARG A 134 1.32 0.41 -14.74
CA ARG A 134 1.33 -0.78 -13.86
C ARG A 134 2.75 -1.36 -13.70
N ARG A 135 3.54 -1.37 -14.77
CA ARG A 135 4.91 -1.89 -14.76
C ARG A 135 5.89 -0.96 -14.05
N ALA A 136 5.82 0.33 -14.34
CA ALA A 136 6.62 1.37 -13.72
C ALA A 136 5.72 2.54 -13.29
N PRO A 137 5.20 2.55 -12.04
CA PRO A 137 4.31 3.60 -11.55
C PRO A 137 4.91 5.01 -11.56
N GLY A 138 6.24 5.11 -11.55
CA GLY A 138 6.97 6.39 -11.62
C GLY A 138 7.30 6.86 -13.04
N LEU A 139 6.91 6.13 -14.09
CA LEU A 139 7.21 6.50 -15.47
C LEU A 139 6.36 7.71 -15.91
N LEU A 140 6.90 8.91 -15.71
CA LEU A 140 6.17 10.17 -15.91
C LEU A 140 5.63 10.36 -17.32
N SER A 141 6.33 9.86 -18.36
CA SER A 141 5.85 9.95 -19.74
C SER A 141 4.51 9.23 -19.93
N ALA A 142 4.38 8.01 -19.41
CA ALA A 142 3.13 7.24 -19.46
C ALA A 142 2.04 7.86 -18.59
N VAL A 143 2.38 8.31 -17.38
CA VAL A 143 1.44 8.98 -16.45
C VAL A 143 0.88 10.25 -17.08
N ARG A 144 1.72 11.08 -17.70
CA ARG A 144 1.32 12.32 -18.37
C ARG A 144 0.36 12.06 -19.52
N ARG A 145 0.63 11.06 -20.35
CA ARG A 145 -0.27 10.72 -21.47
C ARG A 145 -1.58 10.13 -21.00
N LEU A 146 -1.56 9.19 -20.07
CA LEU A 146 -2.77 8.57 -19.55
C LEU A 146 -3.65 9.58 -18.81
N SER A 147 -3.06 10.45 -17.98
CA SER A 147 -3.80 11.51 -17.28
C SER A 147 -4.42 12.51 -18.26
N SER A 148 -3.70 12.94 -19.31
CA SER A 148 -4.25 13.79 -20.37
C SER A 148 -5.46 13.14 -21.06
N LEU A 149 -5.39 11.84 -21.36
CA LEU A 149 -6.51 11.12 -21.96
C LEU A 149 -7.73 11.03 -21.03
N TYR A 150 -7.52 10.91 -19.71
CA TYR A 150 -8.59 10.98 -18.73
C TYR A 150 -9.15 12.40 -18.56
N GLU A 151 -8.32 13.43 -18.57
CA GLU A 151 -8.74 14.83 -18.58
C GLU A 151 -9.64 15.15 -19.79
N GLU A 152 -9.24 14.69 -20.98
CA GLU A 152 -10.04 14.81 -22.21
C GLU A 152 -11.41 14.12 -22.13
N GLN A 153 -11.53 13.10 -21.27
CA GLN A 153 -12.79 12.39 -20.99
C GLN A 153 -13.58 13.00 -19.81
N GLY A 154 -13.10 14.10 -19.21
CA GLY A 154 -13.67 14.70 -18.01
C GLY A 154 -13.48 13.88 -16.73
N GLN A 155 -12.56 12.91 -16.74
CA GLN A 155 -12.28 12.00 -15.61
C GLN A 155 -11.16 12.55 -14.71
N PHE A 156 -11.32 13.76 -14.17
CA PHE A 156 -10.28 14.45 -13.40
C PHE A 156 -9.82 13.69 -12.14
N SER A 157 -10.74 12.98 -11.47
CA SER A 157 -10.39 12.20 -10.27
C SER A 157 -9.44 11.04 -10.58
N LEU A 158 -9.57 10.39 -11.75
CA LEU A 158 -8.66 9.32 -12.18
C LEU A 158 -7.29 9.89 -12.57
N ALA A 159 -7.27 11.02 -13.28
CA ALA A 159 -6.04 11.74 -13.58
C ALA A 159 -5.30 12.12 -12.29
N TYR A 160 -6.01 12.65 -11.28
CA TYR A 160 -5.42 13.03 -9.99
C TYR A 160 -4.77 11.83 -9.28
N PHE A 161 -5.49 10.71 -9.21
CA PHE A 161 -4.99 9.49 -8.58
C PHE A 161 -3.70 8.96 -9.25
N LEU A 162 -3.59 9.07 -10.58
CA LEU A 162 -2.37 8.68 -11.30
C LEU A 162 -1.17 9.53 -10.89
N TRP A 163 -1.34 10.85 -10.83
CA TRP A 163 -0.27 11.77 -10.43
C TRP A 163 0.13 11.60 -8.97
N GLU A 164 -0.82 11.36 -8.06
CA GLU A 164 -0.54 11.09 -6.66
C GLU A 164 0.30 9.81 -6.51
N LYS A 165 -0.09 8.75 -7.22
CA LYS A 165 0.65 7.47 -7.21
C LYS A 165 2.05 7.62 -7.79
N ALA A 166 2.21 8.40 -8.86
CA ALA A 166 3.52 8.70 -9.44
C ALA A 166 4.41 9.46 -8.44
N GLY A 167 3.84 10.40 -7.69
CA GLY A 167 4.54 11.14 -6.63
C GLY A 167 5.02 10.26 -5.48
N ALA A 168 4.23 9.26 -5.07
CA ALA A 168 4.63 8.32 -4.03
C ALA A 168 5.81 7.42 -4.44
N GLY A 169 5.99 7.17 -5.75
CA GLY A 169 7.09 6.36 -6.29
C GLY A 169 8.37 7.15 -6.61
N ALA A 170 8.30 8.48 -6.75
CA ALA A 170 9.43 9.32 -7.09
C ALA A 170 10.33 9.53 -5.85
N GLY A 171 11.29 8.61 -5.63
CA GLY A 171 12.17 8.55 -4.45
C GLY A 171 13.13 9.72 -4.24
N SER A 172 12.98 10.85 -4.94
CA SER A 172 13.81 12.04 -4.72
C SER A 172 13.09 13.36 -5.05
N PRO A 173 13.23 14.41 -4.22
CA PRO A 173 12.78 15.75 -4.55
C PRO A 173 13.61 16.32 -5.70
N GLY A 174 13.07 16.23 -6.92
CA GLY A 174 13.66 16.77 -8.14
C GLY A 174 12.62 17.48 -9.01
N SER A 175 12.99 17.78 -10.25
CA SER A 175 12.09 18.41 -11.26
C SER A 175 10.78 17.62 -11.45
N ALA A 176 10.86 16.28 -11.38
CA ALA A 176 9.72 15.38 -11.39
C ALA A 176 8.69 15.70 -10.30
N ALA A 177 9.13 15.93 -9.06
CA ALA A 177 8.23 16.20 -7.94
C ALA A 177 7.51 17.55 -8.11
N ALA A 178 8.21 18.57 -8.63
CA ALA A 178 7.61 19.86 -8.93
C ALA A 178 6.57 19.77 -10.06
N GLU A 179 6.83 18.95 -11.09
CA GLU A 179 5.85 18.67 -12.15
C GLU A 179 4.61 17.97 -11.60
N ILE A 180 4.79 16.93 -10.76
CA ILE A 180 3.67 16.21 -10.14
C ILE A 180 2.82 17.17 -9.28
N GLN A 181 3.45 17.99 -8.45
CA GLN A 181 2.73 18.94 -7.59
C GLN A 181 1.97 20.00 -8.39
N SER A 182 2.56 20.53 -9.47
CA SER A 182 1.89 21.51 -10.32
C SER A 182 0.67 20.91 -11.03
N HIS A 183 0.78 19.67 -11.52
CA HIS A 183 -0.34 18.95 -12.13
C HIS A 183 -1.44 18.61 -11.11
N LEU A 184 -1.10 18.13 -9.91
CA LEU A 184 -2.09 17.85 -8.86
C LEU A 184 -2.86 19.10 -8.46
N LYS A 185 -2.17 20.24 -8.33
CA LYS A 185 -2.82 21.53 -8.05
C LYS A 185 -3.78 21.93 -9.17
N ARG A 186 -3.34 21.85 -10.43
CA ARG A 186 -4.20 22.15 -11.60
C ARG A 186 -5.44 21.26 -11.66
N LEU A 187 -5.29 19.96 -11.40
CA LEU A 187 -6.41 19.01 -11.41
C LEU A 187 -7.41 19.29 -10.29
N ALA A 188 -6.94 19.67 -9.10
CA ALA A 188 -7.82 20.08 -8.00
C ALA A 188 -8.61 21.36 -8.33
N GLU A 189 -7.98 22.34 -9.02
CA GLU A 189 -8.65 23.56 -9.49
C GLU A 189 -9.70 23.24 -10.59
N LEU A 190 -9.41 22.30 -11.49
CA LEU A 190 -10.37 21.85 -12.52
C LEU A 190 -11.56 21.11 -11.91
N ASP A 191 -11.33 20.24 -10.94
CA ASP A 191 -12.41 19.51 -10.24
C ASP A 191 -13.34 20.49 -9.48
N GLU A 192 -12.77 21.49 -8.82
CA GLU A 192 -13.57 22.51 -8.11
C GLU A 192 -14.34 23.43 -9.05
N THR A 193 -13.76 23.81 -10.19
CA THR A 193 -14.44 24.67 -11.18
C THR A 193 -15.59 23.92 -11.86
N THR A 194 -15.38 22.67 -12.26
CA THR A 194 -16.44 21.82 -12.84
C THR A 194 -17.56 21.55 -11.84
N ARG A 195 -17.23 21.33 -10.56
CA ARG A 195 -18.21 21.20 -9.47
C ARG A 195 -19.04 22.47 -9.28
N LYS A 196 -18.42 23.66 -9.31
CA LYS A 196 -19.11 24.96 -9.16
C LYS A 196 -19.95 25.31 -10.37
N ALA A 197 -19.53 24.92 -11.57
CA ALA A 197 -20.27 25.20 -12.80
C ALA A 197 -21.63 24.49 -12.85
N GLY A 198 -21.89 23.52 -11.96
CA GLY A 198 -23.16 22.79 -11.94
C GLY A 198 -23.42 21.98 -13.22
N GLU A 199 -22.44 21.93 -14.12
CA GLU A 199 -22.45 21.07 -15.28
C GLU A 199 -22.39 19.64 -14.76
N LYS A 200 -23.53 18.96 -14.79
CA LYS A 200 -23.56 17.49 -14.80
C LYS A 200 -22.47 17.07 -15.78
N PRO A 201 -21.50 16.22 -15.37
CA PRO A 201 -20.37 15.88 -16.20
C PRO A 201 -20.89 15.53 -17.59
N LEU A 202 -20.38 16.25 -18.60
CA LEU A 202 -20.68 16.06 -20.01
C LEU A 202 -20.12 14.70 -20.48
N ILE A 203 -20.56 13.62 -19.86
CA ILE A 203 -20.70 12.33 -20.54
C ILE A 203 -22.00 12.43 -21.34
N THR A 204 -22.05 13.35 -22.31
CA THR A 204 -22.90 13.16 -23.47
C THR A 204 -22.18 12.15 -24.35
N SER A 205 -22.26 10.87 -23.96
CA SER A 205 -22.50 9.86 -24.97
C SER A 205 -23.68 10.35 -25.81
N PRO A 206 -23.63 10.29 -27.15
CA PRO A 206 -24.70 10.78 -27.99
C PRO A 206 -26.02 10.18 -27.53
N ARG A 207 -26.87 11.01 -26.90
CA ARG A 207 -28.22 10.61 -26.50
C ARG A 207 -29.02 10.45 -27.79
N LEU A 208 -29.11 9.21 -28.25
CA LEU A 208 -30.22 8.78 -29.10
C LEU A 208 -31.51 9.16 -28.37
N ARG A 209 -32.30 10.00 -29.04
CA ARG A 209 -33.64 10.42 -28.64
C ARG A 209 -34.43 9.16 -28.22
N PRO A 210 -34.99 9.06 -27.00
CA PRO A 210 -35.89 7.97 -26.71
C PRO A 210 -37.10 8.11 -27.66
N PRO A 211 -37.50 7.04 -28.37
CA PRO A 211 -38.74 7.07 -29.12
C PRO A 211 -39.90 7.23 -28.14
N ASP A 212 -40.67 8.31 -28.31
CA ASP A 212 -41.98 8.49 -27.68
C ASP A 212 -42.91 7.39 -28.17
N VAL A 213 -43.17 6.36 -27.36
CA VAL A 213 -44.36 5.52 -27.53
C VAL A 213 -44.78 4.94 -26.18
N GLY A 214 -46.04 5.19 -25.80
CA GLY A 214 -46.76 4.55 -24.69
C GLY A 214 -47.04 3.06 -24.93
N SER A 215 -45.98 2.28 -25.09
CA SER A 215 -46.01 0.83 -24.91
C SER A 215 -45.49 0.55 -23.51
N GLU A 216 -46.14 -0.36 -22.78
CA GLU A 216 -45.68 -0.91 -21.51
C GLU A 216 -44.36 -1.66 -21.77
N ALA A 217 -43.28 -0.89 -21.94
CA ALA A 217 -42.02 -1.35 -22.47
C ALA A 217 -41.39 -2.29 -21.46
N ALA A 218 -41.02 -3.48 -21.94
CA ALA A 218 -40.23 -4.43 -21.18
C ALA A 218 -39.09 -3.67 -20.46
N PRO A 219 -38.87 -3.91 -19.16
CA PRO A 219 -37.89 -3.17 -18.38
C PRO A 219 -36.54 -3.22 -19.11
N PRO A 220 -35.82 -2.09 -19.19
CA PRO A 220 -34.57 -2.03 -19.92
C PRO A 220 -33.63 -3.12 -19.42
N ALA A 221 -32.92 -3.78 -20.34
CA ALA A 221 -31.90 -4.77 -20.04
C ALA A 221 -30.96 -4.24 -18.94
N ARG A 222 -30.91 -4.91 -17.79
CA ARG A 222 -30.12 -4.50 -16.63
C ARG A 222 -29.38 -5.69 -16.06
N LEU A 223 -28.09 -5.51 -15.80
CA LEU A 223 -27.34 -6.50 -15.05
C LEU A 223 -27.78 -6.44 -13.59
N ARG A 224 -27.96 -7.60 -12.95
CA ARG A 224 -28.43 -7.69 -11.56
C ARG A 224 -27.47 -8.47 -10.70
N ILE A 225 -27.40 -8.11 -9.42
CA ILE A 225 -26.73 -8.89 -8.39
C ILE A 225 -27.78 -9.87 -7.85
N ALA A 226 -27.81 -11.08 -8.41
CA ALA A 226 -28.80 -12.09 -8.03
C ALA A 226 -28.60 -12.58 -6.59
N ARG A 227 -27.34 -12.72 -6.15
CA ARG A 227 -27.03 -13.26 -4.82
C ARG A 227 -25.64 -12.83 -4.33
N ILE A 228 -25.53 -12.61 -3.02
CA ILE A 228 -24.26 -12.54 -2.30
C ILE A 228 -24.27 -13.70 -1.30
N VAL A 229 -23.26 -14.57 -1.36
CA VAL A 229 -23.06 -15.65 -0.39
C VAL A 229 -21.78 -15.38 0.38
N ARG A 230 -21.89 -15.36 1.70
CA ARG A 230 -20.75 -15.28 2.60
C ARG A 230 -20.45 -16.65 3.17
N THR A 231 -19.21 -17.09 3.04
CA THR A 231 -18.70 -18.33 3.64
C THR A 231 -17.56 -17.99 4.58
N ASP A 232 -17.78 -18.15 5.88
CA ASP A 232 -16.75 -17.91 6.88
C ASP A 232 -15.60 -18.93 6.72
N LEU A 233 -14.37 -18.44 6.84
CA LEU A 233 -13.14 -19.22 6.69
C LEU A 233 -12.46 -19.37 8.05
N PRO A 234 -11.67 -20.45 8.26
CA PRO A 234 -10.94 -20.62 9.51
C PRO A 234 -9.95 -19.46 9.74
N LEU A 235 -9.95 -18.94 10.97
CA LEU A 235 -9.15 -17.77 11.37
C LEU A 235 -7.69 -18.12 11.69
N GLU A 236 -7.39 -19.37 12.05
CA GLU A 236 -6.04 -19.87 12.36
C GLU A 236 -5.27 -19.05 13.44
N GLY A 237 -5.99 -18.25 14.25
CA GLY A 237 -5.39 -17.33 15.24
C GLY A 237 -4.66 -16.11 14.64
N LEU A 238 -4.61 -15.98 13.32
CA LEU A 238 -3.93 -14.90 12.60
C LEU A 238 -4.87 -13.75 12.20
N TYR A 239 -6.18 -14.01 12.23
CA TYR A 239 -7.20 -13.10 11.73
C TYR A 239 -8.29 -12.88 12.76
N ASP A 240 -8.78 -11.64 12.85
CA ASP A 240 -10.01 -11.33 13.60
C ASP A 240 -11.26 -11.73 12.79
N LEU A 241 -11.17 -11.66 11.46
CA LEU A 241 -12.25 -11.99 10.55
C LEU A 241 -11.71 -12.48 9.22
N ARG A 242 -12.25 -13.59 8.71
CA ARG A 242 -11.89 -14.15 7.40
C ARG A 242 -13.11 -14.80 6.77
N PHE A 243 -13.45 -14.40 5.56
CA PHE A 243 -14.55 -15.01 4.81
C PHE A 243 -14.33 -14.88 3.31
N ARG A 244 -15.03 -15.71 2.55
CA ARG A 244 -15.17 -15.61 1.11
C ARG A 244 -16.55 -15.05 0.78
N LEU A 245 -16.60 -14.07 -0.12
CA LEU A 245 -17.83 -13.63 -0.77
C LEU A 245 -17.91 -14.25 -2.15
N GLU A 246 -19.08 -14.78 -2.49
CA GLU A 246 -19.43 -15.22 -3.83
C GLU A 246 -20.61 -14.38 -4.34
N PHE A 247 -20.44 -13.76 -5.49
CA PHE A 247 -21.42 -12.89 -6.13
C PHE A 247 -21.97 -13.61 -7.36
N SER A 248 -23.28 -13.85 -7.39
CA SER A 248 -23.97 -14.31 -8.59
C SER A 248 -24.55 -13.12 -9.31
N LEU A 249 -24.15 -12.92 -10.57
CA LEU A 249 -24.63 -11.83 -11.43
C LEU A 249 -25.52 -12.40 -12.53
N ASP A 250 -26.63 -11.74 -12.79
CA ASP A 250 -27.60 -12.09 -13.83
C ASP A 250 -27.61 -11.05 -14.95
N SER A 251 -27.81 -11.51 -16.18
CA SER A 251 -27.88 -10.68 -17.39
C SER A 251 -29.28 -10.64 -18.01
N GLU A 252 -30.29 -10.96 -17.22
CA GLU A 252 -31.69 -11.00 -17.65
C GLU A 252 -32.10 -9.73 -18.43
N GLY A 253 -32.68 -9.95 -19.61
CA GLY A 253 -33.13 -8.89 -20.52
C GLY A 253 -32.10 -8.40 -21.54
N PHE A 254 -30.83 -8.79 -21.47
CA PHE A 254 -29.88 -8.53 -22.54
C PHE A 254 -30.14 -9.44 -23.76
N LEU A 255 -30.06 -8.88 -24.98
CA LEU A 255 -30.29 -9.62 -26.24
C LEU A 255 -28.99 -9.90 -27.01
N GLY A 256 -27.83 -9.76 -26.38
CA GLY A 256 -26.53 -9.96 -27.03
C GLY A 256 -25.38 -10.18 -26.04
N PRO A 257 -24.17 -10.46 -26.55
CA PRO A 257 -22.99 -10.67 -25.70
C PRO A 257 -22.69 -9.40 -24.90
N ILE A 258 -22.39 -9.58 -23.62
CA ILE A 258 -22.02 -8.50 -22.71
C ILE A 258 -20.52 -8.35 -22.73
N GLU A 259 -20.07 -7.16 -23.13
CA GLU A 259 -18.65 -6.81 -23.15
C GLU A 259 -18.14 -6.70 -21.71
N ILE A 260 -17.32 -7.68 -21.31
CA ILE A 260 -16.75 -7.84 -19.97
C ILE A 260 -16.08 -6.55 -19.46
N SER A 261 -15.33 -5.88 -20.33
CA SER A 261 -14.59 -4.66 -19.96
C SER A 261 -15.53 -3.52 -19.56
N GLY A 262 -16.79 -3.57 -19.97
CA GLY A 262 -17.82 -2.65 -19.53
C GLY A 262 -18.38 -3.01 -18.15
N VAL A 263 -18.29 -4.26 -17.70
CA VAL A 263 -18.83 -4.71 -16.41
C VAL A 263 -17.84 -4.41 -15.30
N LEU A 264 -18.30 -3.69 -14.28
CA LEU A 264 -17.51 -3.39 -13.10
C LEU A 264 -18.33 -3.67 -11.84
N LEU A 265 -17.86 -4.63 -11.05
CA LEU A 265 -18.39 -4.91 -9.72
C LEU A 265 -17.48 -4.23 -8.68
N GLU A 266 -18.01 -3.21 -8.01
CA GLU A 266 -17.33 -2.51 -6.93
C GLU A 266 -17.78 -3.06 -5.57
N VAL A 267 -16.84 -3.56 -4.78
CA VAL A 267 -17.11 -4.10 -3.44
C VAL A 267 -16.52 -3.16 -2.39
N ALA A 268 -17.39 -2.61 -1.54
CA ALA A 268 -17.04 -1.74 -0.44
C ALA A 268 -17.40 -2.40 0.90
N PHE A 269 -16.41 -2.54 1.78
CA PHE A 269 -16.63 -3.08 3.13
C PHE A 269 -16.92 -1.95 4.11
N TYR A 270 -17.78 -2.25 5.08
CA TYR A 270 -18.17 -1.33 6.13
C TYR A 270 -17.93 -2.00 7.47
N ASP A 271 -17.33 -1.24 8.37
CA ASP A 271 -17.34 -1.53 9.80
C ASP A 271 -18.54 -0.81 10.42
N GLN A 272 -18.82 -1.09 11.68
CA GLN A 272 -19.79 -0.38 12.48
C GLN A 272 -19.13 0.09 13.77
N THR A 273 -19.45 1.33 14.16
CA THR A 273 -19.09 1.88 15.46
C THR A 273 -20.34 2.11 16.28
N ARG A 274 -20.27 1.89 17.60
CA ARG A 274 -21.39 2.16 18.49
C ARG A 274 -21.30 3.60 19.01
N GLY A 275 -22.30 4.41 18.68
CA GLY A 275 -22.40 5.79 19.16
C GLY A 275 -22.72 5.86 20.66
N SER A 276 -22.64 7.07 21.23
CA SER A 276 -23.04 7.34 22.62
C SER A 276 -24.54 7.09 22.87
N ASP A 277 -25.35 7.14 21.82
CA ASP A 277 -26.77 6.76 21.81
C ASP A 277 -26.97 5.23 21.81
N GLY A 278 -25.89 4.46 21.85
CA GLY A 278 -25.91 3.00 21.82
C GLY A 278 -26.23 2.40 20.44
N ARG A 279 -26.44 3.22 19.40
CA ARG A 279 -26.78 2.76 18.04
C ARG A 279 -25.53 2.46 17.23
N TRP A 280 -25.56 1.39 16.46
CA TRP A 280 -24.51 1.05 15.51
C TRP A 280 -24.64 1.93 14.25
N ARG A 281 -23.53 2.53 13.82
CA ARG A 281 -23.48 3.36 12.61
C ARG A 281 -22.41 2.80 11.68
N PRO A 282 -22.71 2.63 10.38
CA PRO A 282 -21.74 2.15 9.41
C PRO A 282 -20.62 3.17 9.23
N VAL A 283 -19.38 2.70 9.26
CA VAL A 283 -18.17 3.46 8.97
C VAL A 283 -17.46 2.75 7.82
N ARG A 284 -17.23 3.45 6.71
CA ARG A 284 -16.54 2.86 5.56
C ARG A 284 -15.13 2.44 5.98
N VAL A 285 -14.72 1.23 5.62
CA VAL A 285 -13.39 0.73 5.95
C VAL A 285 -12.34 1.55 5.20
N GLU A 286 -11.45 2.21 5.94
CA GLU A 286 -10.24 2.86 5.41
C GLU A 286 -9.16 1.78 5.17
N ALA A 287 -9.42 0.84 4.26
CA ALA A 287 -8.38 -0.08 3.82
C ALA A 287 -7.76 0.43 2.52
N PRO A 288 -6.42 0.42 2.38
CA PRO A 288 -5.78 0.72 1.11
C PRO A 288 -6.25 -0.27 0.04
N GLY A 289 -6.75 0.23 -1.09
CA GLY A 289 -7.21 -0.60 -2.22
C GLY A 289 -8.72 -0.82 -2.35
N LEU A 290 -9.56 -0.07 -1.62
CA LEU A 290 -11.01 -0.04 -1.83
C LEU A 290 -11.45 1.10 -2.78
N PRO A 291 -12.43 0.87 -3.67
CA PRO A 291 -13.22 -0.35 -3.86
C PRO A 291 -12.49 -1.45 -4.64
N PHE A 292 -12.76 -2.72 -4.31
CA PHE A 292 -12.31 -3.84 -5.14
C PHE A 292 -13.09 -3.85 -6.45
N LYS A 293 -12.36 -3.89 -7.58
CA LYS A 293 -12.93 -3.94 -8.92
C LYS A 293 -12.81 -5.36 -9.47
N LEU A 294 -13.93 -6.04 -9.65
CA LEU A 294 -13.97 -7.39 -10.26
C LEU A 294 -14.56 -7.31 -11.67
N GLN A 295 -13.95 -8.07 -12.58
CA GLN A 295 -14.41 -8.26 -13.96
C GLN A 295 -14.58 -9.76 -14.24
N PRO A 296 -15.62 -10.17 -15.00
CA PRO A 296 -15.73 -11.54 -15.50
C PRO A 296 -14.48 -11.96 -16.29
N ARG A 297 -14.16 -13.26 -16.32
CA ARG A 297 -12.95 -13.77 -17.01
C ARG A 297 -13.18 -14.22 -18.44
N ARG A 298 -14.44 -14.42 -18.82
CA ARG A 298 -14.87 -14.94 -20.13
C ARG A 298 -16.02 -14.13 -20.66
N GLU A 299 -16.24 -14.20 -21.97
CA GLU A 299 -17.39 -13.56 -22.62
C GLU A 299 -18.67 -13.94 -21.88
N TRP A 300 -19.50 -12.95 -21.58
CA TRP A 300 -20.71 -13.16 -20.82
C TRP A 300 -21.88 -13.20 -21.79
N ILE A 301 -22.42 -14.41 -21.98
CA ILE A 301 -23.56 -14.64 -22.88
C ILE A 301 -24.83 -14.12 -22.20
N ALA A 302 -25.72 -13.48 -22.97
CA ALA A 302 -27.03 -13.06 -22.48
C ALA A 302 -27.80 -14.24 -21.86
N GLY A 303 -28.41 -14.02 -20.69
CA GLY A 303 -29.12 -15.04 -19.91
C GLY A 303 -28.22 -15.99 -19.11
N GLU A 304 -26.90 -15.91 -19.26
CA GLU A 304 -25.96 -16.67 -18.45
C GLU A 304 -25.78 -16.03 -17.07
N ARG A 305 -25.65 -16.86 -16.02
CA ARG A 305 -25.29 -16.40 -14.68
C ARG A 305 -23.77 -16.46 -14.49
N GLN A 306 -23.15 -15.35 -14.13
CA GLN A 306 -21.73 -15.32 -13.76
C GLN A 306 -21.54 -15.42 -12.25
N THR A 307 -20.48 -16.09 -11.82
CA THR A 307 -20.09 -16.13 -10.40
C THR A 307 -18.70 -15.54 -10.22
N LEU A 308 -18.58 -14.56 -9.34
CA LEU A 308 -17.32 -13.92 -8.95
C LEU A 308 -17.04 -14.22 -7.48
N SER A 309 -15.77 -14.35 -7.09
CA SER A 309 -15.40 -14.56 -5.69
C SER A 309 -14.34 -13.59 -5.20
N LEU A 310 -14.43 -13.22 -3.93
CA LEU A 310 -13.50 -12.33 -3.25
C LEU A 310 -13.22 -12.87 -1.84
N ASN A 311 -11.95 -13.06 -1.50
CA ASN A 311 -11.56 -13.37 -0.13
C ASN A 311 -11.31 -12.06 0.64
N TYR A 312 -11.89 -11.95 1.82
CA TYR A 312 -11.68 -10.84 2.73
C TYR A 312 -11.06 -11.36 4.03
N SER A 313 -10.00 -10.70 4.49
CA SER A 313 -9.28 -11.07 5.69
C SER A 313 -8.87 -9.82 6.46
N VAL A 314 -9.13 -9.84 7.77
CA VAL A 314 -8.78 -8.78 8.71
C VAL A 314 -7.77 -9.35 9.70
N PRO A 315 -6.57 -8.77 9.83
CA PRO A 315 -5.53 -9.30 10.70
C PRO A 315 -5.94 -9.27 12.17
N HIS A 316 -5.37 -10.16 12.97
CA HIS A 316 -5.64 -10.24 14.39
C HIS A 316 -5.36 -8.90 15.11
N GLY A 317 -6.27 -8.50 16.00
CA GLY A 317 -6.18 -7.27 16.79
C GLY A 317 -6.66 -6.00 16.08
N TYR A 318 -7.10 -6.08 14.82
CA TYR A 318 -7.61 -4.94 14.06
C TYR A 318 -8.77 -4.23 14.76
N PHE A 319 -9.83 -4.97 15.12
CA PHE A 319 -11.03 -4.35 15.70
C PHE A 319 -10.72 -3.76 17.08
N ARG A 320 -9.86 -4.43 17.86
CA ARG A 320 -9.39 -3.93 19.15
C ARG A 320 -8.61 -2.63 18.99
N SER A 321 -7.68 -2.57 18.04
CA SER A 321 -6.90 -1.37 17.73
C SER A 321 -7.79 -0.21 17.28
N LYS A 322 -8.77 -0.48 16.39
CA LYS A 322 -9.74 0.53 15.95
C LYS A 322 -10.61 1.02 17.11
N ALA A 323 -11.13 0.13 17.94
CA ALA A 323 -11.94 0.49 19.10
C ALA A 323 -11.18 1.36 20.11
N MET A 324 -9.89 1.08 20.35
CA MET A 324 -9.02 1.91 21.18
C MET A 324 -8.83 3.32 20.58
N ARG A 325 -8.63 3.41 19.27
CA ARG A 325 -8.43 4.69 18.57
C ARG A 325 -9.70 5.55 18.54
N THR A 326 -10.86 4.94 18.32
CA THR A 326 -12.16 5.64 18.25
C THR A 326 -12.83 5.82 19.60
N ARG A 327 -12.28 5.21 20.67
CA ARG A 327 -12.89 5.13 22.01
C ARG A 327 -14.34 4.63 21.99
N SER A 328 -14.66 3.78 21.01
CA SER A 328 -16.01 3.27 20.76
C SER A 328 -15.92 1.80 20.35
N PRO A 329 -16.87 0.94 20.76
CA PRO A 329 -16.95 -0.43 20.27
C PRO A 329 -16.96 -0.45 18.73
N TYR A 330 -16.16 -1.34 18.16
CA TYR A 330 -15.92 -1.43 16.72
C TYR A 330 -16.08 -2.88 16.28
N ALA A 331 -16.84 -3.12 15.22
CA ALA A 331 -17.12 -4.45 14.68
C ALA A 331 -17.28 -4.39 13.16
N TYR A 332 -17.20 -5.53 12.50
CA TYR A 332 -17.55 -5.62 11.09
C TYR A 332 -19.05 -5.34 10.88
N GLY A 333 -19.36 -4.46 9.93
CA GLY A 333 -20.72 -4.00 9.65
C GLY A 333 -21.39 -4.73 8.51
N GLY A 334 -20.64 -5.02 7.43
CA GLY A 334 -21.17 -5.65 6.23
C GLY A 334 -20.42 -5.27 4.97
N VAL A 335 -21.03 -5.57 3.84
CA VAL A 335 -20.51 -5.28 2.51
C VAL A 335 -21.60 -4.63 1.66
N MET A 336 -21.17 -3.70 0.81
CA MET A 336 -21.99 -3.10 -0.22
C MET A 336 -21.36 -3.39 -1.57
N VAL A 337 -22.19 -3.86 -2.49
CA VAL A 337 -21.78 -4.25 -3.82
C VAL A 337 -22.53 -3.37 -4.82
N THR A 338 -21.79 -2.67 -5.66
CA THR A 338 -22.34 -1.86 -6.74
C THR A 338 -21.93 -2.49 -8.07
N LEU A 339 -22.91 -2.85 -8.90
CA LEU A 339 -22.69 -3.36 -10.24
C LEU A 339 -22.91 -2.22 -11.24
N SER A 340 -21.93 -1.99 -12.10
CA SER A 340 -22.02 -0.99 -13.16
C SER A 340 -21.67 -1.60 -14.51
N PHE A 341 -22.27 -1.06 -15.56
CA PHE A 341 -22.01 -1.43 -16.95
C PHE A 341 -21.74 -0.18 -17.77
N ARG A 342 -20.56 -0.12 -18.39
CA ARG A 342 -20.07 1.03 -19.18
C ARG A 342 -20.16 2.35 -18.41
N GLY A 343 -19.76 2.31 -17.13
CA GLY A 343 -19.78 3.47 -16.24
C GLY A 343 -21.15 3.83 -15.66
N VAL A 344 -22.22 3.13 -16.04
CA VAL A 344 -23.58 3.37 -15.52
C VAL A 344 -23.94 2.33 -14.48
N ALA A 345 -24.29 2.75 -13.27
CA ALA A 345 -24.77 1.86 -12.21
C ALA A 345 -26.02 1.10 -12.66
N GLN A 346 -25.97 -0.23 -12.56
CA GLN A 346 -27.04 -1.15 -12.96
C GLN A 346 -27.82 -1.66 -11.74
N ASP A 347 -27.09 -2.03 -10.68
CA ASP A 347 -27.68 -2.62 -9.47
C ASP A 347 -26.79 -2.33 -8.25
N ARG A 348 -27.39 -2.41 -7.05
CA ARG A 348 -26.72 -2.19 -5.77
C ARG A 348 -27.35 -3.05 -4.69
N LEU A 349 -26.54 -3.85 -4.00
CA LEU A 349 -26.99 -4.74 -2.94
C LEU A 349 -26.08 -4.63 -1.71
N ALA A 350 -26.66 -4.69 -0.52
CA ALA A 350 -25.95 -4.67 0.76
C ALA A 350 -26.20 -5.97 1.53
N GLU A 351 -25.17 -6.47 2.21
CA GLU A 351 -25.23 -7.65 3.07
C GLU A 351 -24.55 -7.33 4.43
N PRO A 352 -25.30 -7.34 5.56
CA PRO A 352 -26.72 -7.59 5.64
C PRO A 352 -27.53 -6.42 5.02
N PRO A 353 -28.78 -6.65 4.57
CA PRO A 353 -29.64 -5.59 4.01
C PRO A 353 -29.83 -4.40 4.95
N SER A 354 -29.75 -4.62 6.26
CA SER A 354 -29.90 -3.60 7.30
C SER A 354 -28.75 -2.60 7.37
N LEU A 355 -27.66 -2.80 6.63
CA LEU A 355 -26.44 -1.98 6.72
C LEU A 355 -26.68 -0.47 6.51
N PHE A 356 -27.69 -0.10 5.71
CA PHE A 356 -28.02 1.31 5.43
C PHE A 356 -29.41 1.74 5.90
N GLY A 357 -30.08 0.94 6.74
CA GLY A 357 -31.32 1.35 7.42
C GLY A 357 -32.54 1.58 6.51
N GLU A 358 -32.42 1.48 5.19
CA GLU A 358 -33.57 1.47 4.30
C GLU A 358 -34.19 0.07 4.32
N ALA A 359 -35.29 -0.05 5.06
CA ALA A 359 -36.35 -0.96 4.64
C ALA A 359 -36.72 -0.56 3.21
N THR A 360 -36.08 -1.19 2.23
CA THR A 360 -36.56 -1.22 0.85
C THR A 360 -37.92 -1.89 0.89
N LYS A 361 -38.96 -1.08 1.18
CA LYS A 361 -40.35 -1.43 0.93
C LYS A 361 -40.40 -1.75 -0.57
N LYS A 362 -40.52 -3.04 -0.87
CA LYS A 362 -40.80 -3.56 -2.20
C LYS A 362 -42.08 -2.97 -2.75
#